data_AF-A0A6J7G0Q1-F1
#
_entry.id   AF-A0A6J7G0Q1-F1
#
_cell.length_a   1.000
_cell.length_b   1.000
_cell.length_c   1.000
_cell.angle_alpha   90.00
_cell.angle_beta   90.00
_cell.angle_gamma   90.00
#
_symmetry.space_group_name_H-M   'P 1'
#
loop_
_entity.id
_entity.type
_entity.pdbx_description
1 polymer ?
#
loop_
_entity_poly.entity_id
_entity_poly.type
_entity_poly.pdbx_seq_one_letter_code
_entity_poly.pdbx_strand_id
1 'polypeptide(L)'
;MSSISGSKVKKLVVACEAGMGSSVMIAKQLAKQLKAHGVEVTHSPVNQLDDANPDVVLCHRGLGQRAKQAMPNTPVVVFDMFLGDPSIQGVVDSILNGDTISDD
;
A
#
# COMPACT_ATOMS: atom_id res chain seq x y z
N MET A 1 6.45 14.70 1.45
CA MET A 1 7.27 13.53 1.10
C MET A 1 7.43 12.73 2.37
N SER A 2 6.81 11.56 2.39
CA SER A 2 6.81 10.62 3.51
C SER A 2 7.58 9.38 3.09
N SER A 3 8.42 8.84 3.97
CA SER A 3 9.26 7.69 3.66
C SER A 3 9.37 6.71 4.82
N ILE A 4 9.48 5.42 4.51
CA ILE A 4 9.73 4.36 5.49
C ILE A 4 10.70 3.33 4.92
N SER A 5 11.57 2.75 5.78
CA SER A 5 12.38 1.59 5.37
C SER A 5 11.50 0.35 5.26
N GLY A 6 11.66 -0.41 4.18
CA GLY A 6 10.92 -1.64 3.93
C GLY A 6 11.00 -2.64 5.08
N SER A 7 12.14 -2.75 5.75
CA SER A 7 12.32 -3.65 6.91
C SER A 7 11.50 -3.24 8.14
N LYS A 8 10.99 -2.01 8.19
CA LYS A 8 10.14 -1.50 9.28
C LYS A 8 8.66 -1.61 8.97
N VAL A 9 8.28 -1.92 7.73
CA VAL A 9 6.88 -2.06 7.32
C VAL A 9 6.29 -3.28 8.00
N LYS A 10 5.21 -3.08 8.76
CA LYS A 10 4.42 -4.15 9.36
C LYS A 10 3.01 -4.19 8.81
N LYS A 11 2.48 -3.07 8.35
CA LYS A 11 1.12 -2.96 7.85
C LYS A 11 1.04 -2.21 6.53
N LEU A 12 0.64 -2.93 5.48
CA LEU A 12 0.39 -2.38 4.15
C LEU A 12 -1.11 -2.39 3.87
N VAL A 13 -1.67 -1.24 3.47
CA VAL A 13 -3.10 -1.12 3.17
C VAL A 13 -3.31 -0.80 1.70
N VAL A 14 -4.11 -1.63 1.03
CA VAL A 14 -4.58 -1.37 -0.33
C VAL A 14 -5.85 -0.53 -0.26
N ALA A 15 -5.76 0.76 -0.59
CA ALA A 15 -6.87 1.70 -0.59
C ALA A 15 -7.69 1.61 -1.88
N CYS A 16 -9.02 1.59 -1.74
CA CYS A 16 -9.96 1.56 -2.87
C CYS A 16 -11.19 2.43 -2.59
N GLU A 17 -12.03 2.65 -3.61
CA GLU A 17 -13.18 3.55 -3.48
C GLU A 17 -14.32 2.96 -2.63
N ALA A 18 -14.62 1.67 -2.81
CA ALA A 18 -15.79 1.02 -2.18
C ALA A 18 -15.46 -0.04 -1.12
N GLY A 19 -14.19 -0.34 -0.87
CA GLY A 19 -13.81 -1.43 0.05
C GLY A 19 -14.13 -2.84 -0.47
N MET A 20 -14.70 -2.98 -1.66
CA MET A 20 -15.15 -4.24 -2.25
C MET A 20 -14.74 -4.28 -3.73
N GLY A 21 -13.99 -5.31 -4.16
CA GLY A 21 -13.58 -5.48 -5.56
C GLY A 21 -12.11 -5.88 -5.75
N SER A 22 -11.44 -5.26 -6.73
CA SER A 22 -10.06 -5.57 -7.14
C SER A 22 -9.02 -5.40 -6.03
N SER A 23 -9.29 -4.57 -5.04
CA SER A 23 -8.46 -4.41 -3.84
C SER A 23 -8.35 -5.68 -3.00
N VAL A 24 -9.40 -6.50 -2.94
CA VAL A 24 -9.39 -7.78 -2.22
C VAL A 24 -8.44 -8.77 -2.88
N MET A 25 -8.42 -8.79 -4.21
CA MET A 25 -7.55 -9.70 -4.97
C MET A 25 -6.08 -9.34 -4.78
N ILE A 26 -5.72 -8.07 -4.95
CA ILE A 26 -4.35 -7.59 -4.73
C ILE A 26 -3.94 -7.80 -3.28
N ALA A 27 -4.76 -7.39 -2.31
CA ALA A 27 -4.42 -7.53 -0.90
C ALA A 27 -4.15 -8.98 -0.52
N LYS A 28 -4.94 -9.94 -1.02
CA LYS A 28 -4.69 -11.38 -0.79
C LYS A 28 -3.40 -11.88 -1.44
N GLN A 29 -3.10 -11.42 -2.67
CA GLN A 29 -1.86 -11.79 -3.35
C GLN A 29 -0.64 -11.26 -2.60
N LEU A 30 -0.65 -9.96 -2.26
CA LEU A 30 0.41 -9.31 -1.49
C LEU A 30 0.55 -9.91 -0.09
N ALA A 31 -0.57 -10.19 0.59
CA ALA A 31 -0.57 -10.86 1.88
C ALA A 31 0.18 -12.20 1.80
N LYS A 32 -0.08 -13.01 0.76
CA LYS A 32 0.59 -14.29 0.59
C LYS A 32 2.10 -14.13 0.36
N GLN A 33 2.51 -13.13 -0.43
CA GLN A 33 3.92 -12.86 -0.72
C GLN A 33 4.67 -12.33 0.52
N LEU A 34 4.08 -11.40 1.25
CA LEU A 34 4.74 -10.70 2.36
C LEU A 34 4.54 -11.38 3.72
N LYS A 35 3.70 -12.42 3.82
CA LYS A 35 3.47 -13.18 5.06
C LYS A 35 4.75 -13.71 5.68
N ALA A 36 5.72 -14.15 4.86
CA ALA A 36 7.00 -14.66 5.35
C ALA A 36 7.86 -13.58 6.05
N HIS A 37 7.58 -12.31 5.77
CA HIS A 37 8.29 -11.15 6.34
C HIS A 37 7.51 -10.52 7.51
N GLY A 38 6.41 -11.14 7.95
CA GLY A 38 5.61 -10.66 9.07
C GLY A 38 4.80 -9.39 8.76
N VAL A 39 4.60 -9.07 7.47
CA VAL A 39 3.81 -7.92 7.05
C VAL A 39 2.35 -8.33 6.91
N GLU A 40 1.49 -7.60 7.60
CA GLU A 40 0.05 -7.69 7.45
C GLU A 40 -0.40 -6.84 6.27
N VAL A 41 -1.12 -7.45 5.33
CA VAL A 41 -1.70 -6.75 4.19
C VAL A 41 -3.21 -6.79 4.29
N THR A 42 -3.82 -5.61 4.33
CA THR A 42 -5.29 -5.45 4.37
C THR A 42 -5.76 -4.50 3.26
N HIS A 43 -7.07 -4.37 3.10
CA HIS A 43 -7.67 -3.37 2.22
C HIS A 43 -8.62 -2.49 3.02
N SER A 44 -8.73 -1.22 2.63
CA SER A 44 -9.65 -0.27 3.26
C SER A 44 -10.22 0.68 2.21
N PRO A 45 -11.44 1.21 2.39
CA PRO A 45 -11.87 2.41 1.70
C PRO A 45 -10.89 3.58 1.94
N VAL A 46 -10.65 4.43 0.94
CA VAL A 46 -9.74 5.60 1.08
C VAL A 46 -10.17 6.54 2.22
N ASN A 47 -11.48 6.66 2.46
CA ASN A 47 -12.07 7.44 3.53
C ASN A 47 -12.01 6.79 4.93
N GLN A 48 -11.47 5.57 5.05
CA GLN A 48 -11.28 4.83 6.31
C GLN A 48 -9.80 4.41 6.48
N LEU A 49 -8.87 5.15 5.88
CA LEU A 49 -7.44 4.87 6.01
C LEU A 49 -6.92 5.16 7.42
N ASP A 50 -7.47 6.18 8.08
CA ASP A 50 -7.06 6.60 9.43
C ASP A 50 -7.28 5.49 10.46
N ASP A 51 -8.41 4.78 10.37
CA ASP A 51 -8.75 3.65 11.25
C ASP A 51 -7.80 2.46 11.05
N ALA A 52 -7.22 2.33 9.85
CA ALA A 52 -6.34 1.24 9.50
C ALA A 52 -4.90 1.44 9.97
N ASN A 53 -4.49 2.66 10.32
CA ASN A 53 -3.13 3.04 10.74
C ASN A 53 -2.00 2.35 9.91
N PRO A 54 -1.95 2.57 8.58
CA PRO A 54 -0.98 1.94 7.69
C PRO A 54 0.43 2.52 7.84
N ASP A 55 1.44 1.66 7.67
CA ASP A 55 2.82 2.07 7.45
C ASP A 55 3.07 2.48 5.99
N VAL A 56 2.35 1.84 5.06
CA VAL A 56 2.39 2.12 3.61
C VAL A 56 0.98 1.97 3.04
N VAL A 57 0.60 2.89 2.16
CA VAL A 57 -0.67 2.84 1.42
C VAL A 57 -0.39 2.59 -0.06
N LEU A 58 -1.05 1.59 -0.64
CA LEU A 58 -1.13 1.38 -2.08
C LEU A 58 -2.50 1.82 -2.58
N CYS A 59 -2.58 2.63 -3.63
CA CYS A 59 -3.87 3.01 -4.20
C CYS A 59 -3.79 3.23 -5.72
N HIS A 60 -4.94 3.11 -6.39
CA HIS A 60 -5.00 3.42 -7.82
C HIS A 60 -4.77 4.92 -8.05
N ARG A 61 -4.11 5.31 -9.17
CA ARG A 61 -3.79 6.72 -9.51
C ARG A 61 -4.96 7.69 -9.31
N GLY A 62 -6.17 7.30 -9.71
CA GLY A 62 -7.39 8.11 -9.55
C GLY A 62 -7.77 8.45 -8.10
N LEU A 63 -7.20 7.75 -7.12
CA LEU A 63 -7.42 7.95 -5.68
C LEU A 63 -6.19 8.52 -4.96
N GLY A 64 -5.05 8.67 -5.65
CA GLY A 64 -3.77 9.08 -5.05
C GLY A 64 -3.86 10.38 -4.24
N GLN A 65 -4.50 11.40 -4.79
CA GLN A 65 -4.66 12.69 -4.10
C GLN A 65 -5.49 12.56 -2.82
N ARG A 66 -6.58 11.77 -2.85
CA ARG A 66 -7.43 11.55 -1.68
C ARG A 66 -6.72 10.73 -0.61
N ALA A 67 -6.02 9.67 -1.01
CA ALA A 67 -5.23 8.86 -0.10
C ALA A 67 -4.12 9.68 0.56
N LYS A 68 -3.46 10.58 -0.18
CA LYS A 68 -2.43 11.46 0.38
C LYS A 68 -2.99 12.55 1.31
N GLN A 69 -4.21 13.03 1.04
CA GLN A 69 -4.92 13.93 1.94
C GLN A 69 -5.32 13.26 3.24
N ALA A 70 -5.79 12.02 3.20
CA ALA A 70 -6.11 11.23 4.39
C ALA A 70 -4.85 10.91 5.20
N MET A 71 -3.78 10.47 4.53
CA MET A 71 -2.53 10.06 5.16
C MET A 71 -1.35 10.99 4.77
N PRO A 72 -1.28 12.23 5.30
CA PRO A 72 -0.26 13.20 4.92
C PRO A 72 1.16 12.77 5.32
N ASN A 73 1.28 11.96 6.37
CA ASN A 73 2.56 11.52 6.95
C ASN A 73 2.94 10.08 6.61
N THR A 74 2.13 9.37 5.85
CA THR A 74 2.40 7.99 5.42
C THR A 74 2.75 7.97 3.93
N PRO A 75 3.70 7.13 3.49
CA PRO A 75 3.97 6.90 2.08
C PRO A 75 2.72 6.38 1.37
N VAL A 76 2.25 7.13 0.37
CA VAL A 76 1.17 6.72 -0.54
C VAL A 76 1.75 6.43 -1.92
N VAL A 77 1.83 5.15 -2.26
CA VAL A 77 2.31 4.71 -3.58
C VAL A 77 1.12 4.48 -4.51
N VAL A 78 1.18 5.10 -5.68
CA VAL A 78 0.14 4.99 -6.70
C VAL A 78 0.48 3.93 -7.74
N PHE A 79 -0.53 3.17 -8.17
CA PHE A 79 -0.45 2.20 -9.26
C PHE A 79 -1.54 2.46 -10.30
N ASP A 80 -1.32 1.97 -11.52
CA ASP A 80 -2.26 2.11 -12.64
C ASP A 80 -2.92 0.79 -12.98
N MET A 81 -2.19 -0.32 -12.88
CA MET A 81 -2.69 -1.65 -13.22
C MET A 81 -2.83 -2.52 -11.97
N PHE A 82 -3.90 -3.29 -11.89
CA PHE A 82 -4.11 -4.18 -10.74
C PHE A 82 -3.22 -5.44 -10.81
N LEU A 83 -2.70 -5.77 -11.99
CA LEU A 83 -1.85 -6.93 -12.22
C LEU A 83 -0.67 -6.52 -13.08
N GLY A 84 0.54 -6.85 -12.62
CA GLY A 84 1.78 -6.57 -13.35
C GLY A 84 2.26 -5.12 -13.28
N ASP A 85 1.71 -4.32 -12.38
CA ASP A 85 2.13 -2.94 -12.22
C ASP A 85 3.50 -2.84 -11.54
N PRO A 86 4.45 -2.09 -12.12
CA PRO A 86 5.81 -1.97 -11.60
C PRO A 86 5.86 -1.25 -10.25
N SER A 87 4.93 -0.34 -9.95
CA SER A 87 4.87 0.34 -8.65
C SER A 87 4.52 -0.64 -7.53
N ILE A 88 3.60 -1.58 -7.80
CA ILE A 88 3.26 -2.64 -6.83
C ILE A 88 4.47 -3.54 -6.58
N GLN A 89 5.15 -3.99 -7.64
CA GLN A 89 6.35 -4.82 -7.51
C GLN A 89 7.46 -4.09 -6.77
N GLY A 90 7.69 -2.81 -7.10
CA GLY A 90 8.69 -1.98 -6.41
C GLY A 90 8.45 -1.90 -4.91
N VAL A 91 7.21 -1.72 -4.45
CA VAL A 91 6.90 -1.72 -3.01
C VAL A 91 7.17 -3.08 -2.38
N VAL A 92 6.80 -4.17 -3.05
CA VAL A 92 7.08 -5.52 -2.56
C VAL A 92 8.58 -5.74 -2.44
N ASP A 93 9.34 -5.46 -3.49
CA ASP A 93 10.80 -5.63 -3.51
C ASP A 93 11.48 -4.77 -2.45
N SER A 94 11.05 -3.51 -2.26
CA SER A 94 11.57 -2.66 -1.20
C SER A 94 11.30 -3.24 0.20
N ILE A 95 10.13 -3.84 0.43
CA ILE A 95 9.84 -4.51 1.71
C ILE A 95 10.75 -5.73 1.90
N LEU A 96 10.96 -6.53 0.85
CA LEU A 96 11.78 -7.74 0.90
C LEU A 96 13.28 -7.42 1.12
N ASN A 97 13.79 -6.39 0.44
CA ASN A 97 15.20 -6.00 0.50
C ASN A 97 15.52 -5.03 1.63
N GLY A 98 14.49 -4.39 2.21
CA GLY A 98 14.64 -3.36 3.24
C GLY A 98 14.87 -1.94 2.72
N ASP A 99 14.71 -1.73 1.43
CA ASP A 99 14.90 -0.45 0.77
C ASP A 99 13.86 0.60 1.22
N THR A 100 14.20 1.87 1.06
CA THR A 100 13.30 2.97 1.41
C THR A 100 12.15 3.06 0.42
N ILE A 101 10.92 3.15 0.94
CA ILE A 101 9.69 3.42 0.20
C ILE A 101 9.33 4.88 0.45
N SER A 102 9.19 5.68 -0.60
CA SER A 102 8.72 7.08 -0.54
C SER A 102 7.60 7.34 -1.54
N ASP A 103 6.89 8.45 -1.34
CA ASP A 103 5.79 8.91 -2.20
C ASP A 103 6.13 10.18 -3.00
N ASP A 104 7.39 10.27 -3.43
CA ASP A 104 7.90 11.31 -4.35
C ASP A 104 7.13 11.42 -5.67
#